data_AF-A0A1G4ZLH5-F1
#
_entry.id   AF-A0A1G4ZLH5-F1
#
_cell.length_a   1.000
_cell.length_b   1.000
_cell.length_c   1.000
_cell.angle_alpha   90.00
_cell.angle_beta   90.00
_cell.angle_gamma   90.00
#
_symmetry.space_group_name_H-M   'P 1'
#
loop_
_entity.id
_entity.type
_entity.pdbx_description
1 polymer ?
#
loop_
_entity_poly.entity_id
_entity_poly.type
_entity_poly.pdbx_seq_one_letter_code
_entity_poly.pdbx_strand_id
1 'polypeptide(L)' 'MKTKQIIFSGILAFAGLALLAPGIASAAPHHPQKHKVCKWDARHHHRVCHWVR' A
#
# COMPACT_ATOMS: atom_id res chain seq x y z
N MET A 1 3.18 -15.31 -33.34
CA MET A 1 3.20 -15.96 -32.01
C MET A 1 4.02 -15.17 -30.96
N LYS A 2 5.20 -14.62 -31.30
CA LYS A 2 6.17 -14.06 -30.34
C LYS A 2 5.72 -12.78 -29.60
N THR A 3 4.99 -11.88 -30.26
CA THR A 3 4.51 -10.61 -29.66
C THR A 3 3.53 -10.83 -28.51
N LYS A 4 2.67 -11.85 -28.62
CA LYS A 4 1.70 -12.18 -27.57
C LYS A 4 2.41 -12.59 -26.27
N GLN A 5 3.50 -13.35 -26.37
CA GLN A 5 4.27 -13.76 -25.19
C GLN A 5 4.98 -12.60 -24.49
N ILE A 6 5.46 -11.60 -25.24
CA ILE A 6 6.10 -10.41 -24.66
C ILE A 6 5.04 -9.59 -23.88
N ILE A 7 3.85 -9.43 -24.44
CA ILE A 7 2.74 -8.72 -23.78
C ILE A 7 2.32 -9.45 -22.49
N PHE A 8 2.12 -10.77 -22.56
CA PHE A 8 1.76 -11.56 -21.38
C PHE A 8 2.84 -11.52 -20.29
N SER A 9 4.12 -11.59 -20.68
CA SER A 9 5.25 -11.48 -19.75
C SER A 9 5.28 -10.12 -19.04
N GLY A 10 5.05 -9.03 -19.77
CA GLY A 10 4.97 -7.68 -19.19
C GLY A 10 3.84 -7.54 -18.18
N ILE A 11 2.64 -8.05 -18.50
CA ILE A 11 1.48 -8.00 -17.59
C ILE A 11 1.75 -8.82 -16.32
N LEU A 12 2.34 -10.02 -16.44
CA LEU A 12 2.72 -10.86 -15.31
C LEU A 12 3.75 -10.18 -14.40
N ALA A 13 4.76 -9.51 -14.98
CA ALA A 13 5.76 -8.78 -14.22
C ALA A 13 5.16 -7.61 -13.42
N PHE A 14 4.28 -6.82 -14.05
CA PHE A 14 3.58 -5.72 -13.37
C PHE A 14 2.62 -6.21 -12.28
N ALA A 15 1.89 -7.30 -12.53
CA ALA A 15 1.01 -7.90 -11.53
C ALA A 15 1.80 -8.42 -10.31
N GLY A 16 2.97 -9.03 -10.53
CA GLY A 16 3.87 -9.46 -9.46
C GLY A 16 4.37 -8.29 -8.60
N LEU A 17 4.80 -7.20 -9.23
CA LEU A 17 5.19 -5.97 -8.53
C LEU A 17 4.04 -5.35 -7.72
N ALA A 18 2.83 -5.33 -8.28
CA ALA A 18 1.65 -4.80 -7.60
C ALA A 18 1.23 -5.66 -6.38
N LEU A 19 1.43 -6.98 -6.44
CA LEU A 19 1.16 -7.90 -5.33
C LEU A 19 2.20 -7.82 -4.20
N LEU A 20 3.42 -7.37 -4.48
CA LEU A 20 4.50 -7.20 -3.49
C LEU A 20 4.41 -5.85 -2.75
N ALA A 21 3.76 -4.85 -3.34
CA ALA A 21 3.60 -3.51 -2.76
C ALA A 21 2.80 -3.42 -1.44
N PRO A 22 1.79 -4.27 -1.12
CA PRO A 22 0.97 -4.10 0.08
C PRO A 22 1.70 -4.43 1.39
N GLY A 23 2.83 -5.16 1.35
CA GLY A 23 3.51 -5.66 2.54
C GLY A 23 4.25 -4.59 3.36
N ILE A 24 4.72 -3.52 2.71
CA ILE A 24 5.49 -2.45 3.38
C ILE A 24 4.63 -1.48 4.20
N ALA A 25 3.30 -1.48 4.02
CA ALA A 25 2.37 -0.71 4.84
C ALA A 25 1.95 -1.43 6.14
N SER A 26 2.32 -2.70 6.29
CA SER A 26 1.88 -3.56 7.40
C SER A 26 2.96 -3.75 8.47
N ALA A 27 3.75 -2.71 8.78
CA ALA A 27 4.52 -2.66 10.02
C ALA A 27 3.66 -1.96 11.09
N ALA A 28 2.60 -2.62 11.54
CA ALA A 28 1.79 -2.16 12.66
C ALA A 28 2.52 -2.47 13.98
N PRO A 29 2.82 -1.47 14.84
CA PRO A 29 3.49 -1.70 16.12
C PRO A 29 2.57 -2.45 17.10
N HIS A 30 3.15 -3.33 17.90
CA HIS A 30 2.55 -4.22 18.91
C HIS A 30 1.86 -3.47 20.09
N HIS A 31 0.86 -2.64 19.82
CA HIS A 31 0.13 -1.90 20.84
C HIS A 31 -1.38 -2.19 20.80
N PRO A 32 -2.04 -2.18 21.97
CA PRO A 32 -3.39 -2.71 22.16
C PRO A 32 -4.38 -2.06 21.20
N GLN A 33 -5.28 -2.89 20.66
CA GLN A 33 -6.32 -2.71 19.63
C GLN A 33 -7.02 -1.34 19.55
N LYS A 34 -6.28 -0.25 19.40
CA LYS A 34 -6.80 1.07 19.07
C LYS A 34 -6.65 1.25 17.57
N HIS A 35 -7.76 1.47 16.87
CA HIS A 35 -7.71 1.74 15.44
C HIS A 35 -7.02 3.09 15.23
N LYS A 36 -5.86 3.08 14.55
CA LYS A 36 -5.14 4.30 14.18
C LYS A 36 -5.73 4.85 12.90
N VAL A 37 -6.50 5.92 12.98
CA VAL A 37 -7.06 6.61 11.82
C VAL A 37 -6.12 7.75 11.45
N CYS A 38 -5.54 7.69 10.25
CA CYS A 38 -4.74 8.78 9.70
C CYS A 38 -5.57 9.56 8.68
N LYS A 39 -5.63 10.88 8.85
CA LYS A 39 -6.27 11.81 7.92
C LYS A 39 -5.21 12.77 7.37
N TRP A 40 -5.31 13.07 6.07
CA TRP A 40 -4.49 14.11 5.46
C TRP A 40 -5.02 15.48 5.88
N ASP A 41 -4.18 16.30 6.50
CA ASP A 41 -4.50 17.70 6.78
C ASP A 41 -3.94 18.58 5.66
N ALA A 42 -4.84 19.13 4.85
CA ALA A 42 -4.50 20.03 3.75
C ALA A 42 -4.06 21.42 4.22
N ARG A 43 -4.38 21.83 5.46
CA ARG A 43 -3.99 23.16 5.98
C ARG A 43 -2.51 23.22 6.35
N HIS A 44 -1.99 22.11 6.86
CA HIS A 44 -0.61 22.02 7.34
C HIS A 44 0.22 21.02 6.52
N HIS A 45 -0.29 20.56 5.38
CA HIS A 45 0.36 19.67 4.42
C HIS A 45 1.05 18.44 5.06
N HIS A 46 0.45 17.84 6.09
CA HIS A 46 0.98 16.62 6.72
C HIS A 46 -0.14 15.65 7.10
N ARG A 47 0.24 14.39 7.36
CA ARG A 47 -0.70 13.37 7.87
C ARG A 47 -0.81 13.50 9.38
N VAL A 48 -2.04 13.67 9.86
CA VAL A 48 -2.36 13.62 11.29
C VAL A 48 -2.99 12.26 11.58
N CYS A 49 -2.43 11.54 12.55
CA CYS A 49 -2.96 10.24 12.96
C CYS A 49 -3.49 10.32 14.39
N HIS A 50 -4.70 9.83 14.59
CA HIS A 50 -5.34 9.74 15.89
C HIS A 50 -5.64 8.29 16.25
N TRP A 51 -5.50 7.96 17.52
CA TRP A 51 -5.93 6.67 18.06
C TRP A 51 -7.39 6.78 18.46
N VAL A 52 -8.25 6.00 17.81
CA VAL A 52 -9.66 5.87 18.18
C VAL A 52 -9.77 4.69 19.15
N ARG A 53 -10.51 4.90 20.25
CA ARG A 53 -10.75 3.89 21.28
C ARG A 53 -11.92 3.00 20.89
#